data_AF-A0AAJ3TT24-F1
#
_entry.id   AF-A0AAJ3TT24-F1
#
_cell.length_a   1.000
_cell.length_b   1.000
_cell.length_c   1.000
_cell.angle_alpha   90.00
_cell.angle_beta   90.00
_cell.angle_gamma   90.00
#
_symmetry.space_group_name_H-M   'P 1'
#
loop_
_entity.id
_entity.type
_entity.pdbx_description
1 polymer ?
#
loop_
_entity_poly.entity_id
_entity_poly.type
_entity_poly.pdbx_seq_one_letter_code
_entity_poly.pdbx_strand_id
1 'polypeptide(L)'
;MQDANAAGFDVDEDGSVFDRSSGGSAAQRAARRAQAEALSADIRQRAVQLVSLDQQVAGKVAAAVAGIRDTFPQSPPPPRPPIHGVDNHTFKEDPAPRPDPAGADYERLKEEIRAHNSSPPPPNNAGDLRMRYHR
;
A
#
# COMPACT_ATOMS: atom_id res chain seq x y z
N MET A 1 -31.66 -2.90 -9.21
CA MET A 1 -30.95 -3.50 -10.36
C MET A 1 -30.81 -5.02 -10.25
N GLN A 2 -30.69 -5.59 -9.05
CA GLN A 2 -30.75 -7.05 -8.86
C GLN A 2 -32.04 -7.66 -9.44
N ASP A 3 -33.16 -6.95 -9.41
CA ASP A 3 -34.44 -7.46 -9.94
C ASP A 3 -34.43 -7.71 -11.46
N ALA A 4 -33.77 -6.85 -12.26
CA ALA A 4 -33.69 -7.00 -13.71
C ALA A 4 -32.87 -8.23 -14.13
N ASN A 5 -31.66 -8.32 -13.56
CA ASN A 5 -30.74 -9.42 -13.79
C ASN A 5 -31.30 -10.76 -13.31
N ALA A 6 -31.98 -10.76 -12.14
CA ALA A 6 -32.67 -11.94 -11.64
C ALA A 6 -33.86 -12.36 -12.54
N ALA A 7 -34.55 -11.41 -13.18
CA ALA A 7 -35.63 -11.68 -14.12
C ALA A 7 -35.16 -12.14 -15.53
N GLY A 8 -33.84 -12.23 -15.73
CA GLY A 8 -33.23 -12.66 -16.98
C GLY A 8 -33.02 -11.54 -18.00
N PHE A 9 -32.97 -10.29 -17.56
CA PHE A 9 -32.64 -9.16 -18.39
C PHE A 9 -31.24 -8.62 -18.09
N ASP A 10 -30.51 -8.25 -19.13
CA ASP A 10 -29.25 -7.51 -19.03
C ASP A 10 -29.54 -6.01 -19.13
N VAL A 11 -28.84 -5.19 -18.36
CA VAL A 11 -28.98 -3.73 -18.34
C VAL A 11 -27.67 -3.12 -18.79
N ASP A 12 -27.73 -2.25 -19.79
CA ASP A 12 -26.57 -1.54 -20.32
C ASP A 12 -26.36 -0.18 -19.63
N GLU A 13 -25.22 0.44 -19.87
CA GLU A 13 -24.76 1.67 -19.23
C GLU A 13 -25.66 2.88 -19.54
N ASP A 14 -26.31 2.86 -20.70
CA ASP A 14 -27.30 3.84 -21.12
C ASP A 14 -28.69 3.63 -20.48
N GLY A 15 -28.83 2.60 -19.63
CA GLY A 15 -30.06 2.21 -18.97
C GLY A 15 -31.04 1.48 -19.88
N SER A 16 -30.60 1.02 -21.05
CA SER A 16 -31.37 0.09 -21.87
C SER A 16 -31.39 -1.31 -21.26
N VAL A 17 -32.45 -2.06 -21.54
CA VAL A 17 -32.67 -3.40 -20.98
C VAL A 17 -32.90 -4.39 -22.11
N PHE A 18 -32.14 -5.48 -22.10
CA PHE A 18 -32.17 -6.54 -23.11
C PHE A 18 -32.63 -7.86 -22.48
N ASP A 19 -33.53 -8.60 -23.14
CA ASP A 19 -33.87 -9.96 -22.71
C ASP A 19 -32.73 -10.91 -23.07
N ARG A 20 -32.22 -11.65 -22.08
CA ARG A 20 -31.18 -12.66 -22.29
C ARG A 20 -31.75 -13.93 -22.95
N SER A 21 -33.07 -14.11 -22.93
CA SER A 21 -33.73 -15.24 -23.57
C SER A 21 -33.76 -15.09 -25.09
N SER A 22 -33.25 -16.09 -25.81
CA SER A 22 -33.26 -16.15 -27.29
C SER A 22 -34.38 -17.04 -27.86
N GLY A 23 -35.22 -17.64 -27.01
CA GLY A 23 -36.22 -18.64 -27.40
C GLY A 23 -37.68 -18.20 -27.22
N GLY A 24 -38.60 -19.14 -27.46
CA GLY A 24 -40.05 -18.96 -27.22
C GLY A 24 -40.86 -18.52 -28.43
N SER A 25 -42.19 -18.51 -28.23
CA SER A 25 -43.16 -18.07 -29.24
C SER A 25 -43.10 -16.55 -29.48
N ALA A 26 -43.67 -16.09 -30.59
CA ALA A 26 -43.75 -14.66 -30.91
C ALA A 26 -44.47 -13.86 -29.82
N ALA A 27 -45.54 -14.43 -29.23
CA ALA A 27 -46.28 -13.79 -28.14
C ALA A 27 -45.43 -13.64 -26.87
N GLN A 28 -44.64 -14.67 -26.52
CA GLN A 28 -43.74 -14.61 -25.37
C GLN A 28 -42.65 -13.55 -25.58
N ARG A 29 -42.05 -13.48 -26.77
CA ARG A 29 -41.06 -12.44 -27.09
C ARG A 29 -41.63 -11.03 -27.02
N ALA A 30 -42.86 -10.82 -27.52
CA ALA A 30 -43.54 -9.54 -27.42
C ALA A 30 -43.79 -9.13 -25.95
N ALA A 31 -44.23 -10.08 -25.11
CA ALA A 31 -44.44 -9.83 -23.69
C ALA A 31 -43.13 -9.49 -22.96
N ARG A 32 -42.03 -10.19 -23.27
CA ARG A 32 -40.71 -9.91 -22.67
C ARG A 32 -40.14 -8.57 -23.11
N ARG A 33 -40.35 -8.18 -24.37
CA ARG A 33 -39.99 -6.84 -24.84
C ARG A 33 -40.74 -5.74 -24.08
N ALA A 34 -42.05 -5.90 -23.87
CA ALA A 34 -42.83 -4.95 -23.09
C ALA A 34 -42.33 -4.83 -21.64
N GLN A 35 -41.91 -5.95 -21.03
CA GLN A 35 -41.29 -5.94 -19.70
C GLN A 35 -39.96 -5.18 -19.69
N ALA A 36 -39.09 -5.41 -20.67
CA ALA A 36 -37.81 -4.72 -20.80
C ALA A 36 -38.01 -3.20 -20.99
N GLU A 37 -38.97 -2.79 -21.82
CA GLU A 37 -39.31 -1.38 -22.04
C GLU A 37 -39.83 -0.71 -20.75
N ALA A 38 -40.71 -1.38 -20.01
CA ALA A 38 -41.21 -0.89 -18.73
C ALA A 38 -40.09 -0.73 -17.69
N LEU A 39 -39.19 -1.71 -17.61
CA LEU A 39 -38.04 -1.66 -16.71
C LEU A 39 -37.06 -0.55 -17.09
N SER A 40 -36.79 -0.37 -18.38
CA SER A 40 -35.94 0.72 -18.88
C SER A 40 -36.52 2.09 -18.48
N ALA A 41 -37.84 2.27 -18.59
CA ALA A 41 -38.51 3.50 -18.19
C ALA A 41 -38.37 3.76 -16.67
N ASP A 42 -38.57 2.73 -15.84
CA ASP A 42 -38.39 2.85 -14.38
C ASP A 42 -36.94 3.19 -14.00
N ILE A 43 -35.95 2.53 -14.62
CA ILE A 43 -34.53 2.81 -14.40
C ILE A 43 -34.22 4.27 -14.73
N ARG A 44 -34.68 4.77 -15.88
CA ARG A 44 -34.46 6.17 -16.28
C ARG A 44 -35.10 7.15 -15.31
N GLN A 45 -36.33 6.88 -14.86
CA GLN A 45 -37.00 7.72 -13.87
C GLN A 45 -36.20 7.79 -12.55
N ARG A 46 -35.73 6.64 -12.05
CA ARG A 46 -34.92 6.57 -10.83
C ARG A 46 -33.58 7.28 -11.00
N ALA A 47 -32.95 7.20 -12.17
CA ALA A 47 -31.72 7.93 -12.45
C ALA A 47 -31.93 9.45 -12.36
N VAL A 48 -33.03 9.99 -12.90
CA VAL A 48 -33.38 11.41 -12.78
C VAL A 48 -33.59 11.83 -11.32
N GLN A 49 -34.29 11.00 -10.54
CA GLN A 49 -34.49 11.23 -9.10
C GLN A 49 -33.15 11.24 -8.35
N LEU A 50 -32.25 10.32 -8.69
CA LEU A 50 -30.92 10.23 -8.06
C LEU A 50 -30.07 11.46 -8.35
N VAL A 51 -30.03 11.94 -9.60
CA VAL A 51 -29.29 13.17 -9.98
C VAL A 51 -29.83 14.37 -9.21
N SER A 52 -31.17 14.48 -9.08
CA SER A 52 -31.80 15.57 -8.34
C SER A 52 -31.45 15.52 -6.85
N LEU A 53 -31.44 14.32 -6.25
CA LEU A 53 -31.03 14.11 -4.87
C LEU A 53 -29.55 14.44 -4.66
N ASP A 54 -28.68 14.02 -5.57
CA ASP A 54 -27.24 14.29 -5.53
C ASP A 54 -26.95 15.80 -5.52
N GLN A 55 -27.59 16.55 -6.42
CA GLN A 55 -27.49 18.02 -6.46
C GLN A 55 -27.94 18.66 -5.14
N GLN A 56 -29.03 18.16 -4.54
CA GLN A 56 -29.50 18.67 -3.26
C GLN A 56 -28.50 18.41 -2.13
N VAL A 57 -27.92 17.21 -2.08
CA VAL A 57 -26.91 16.86 -1.09
C VAL A 57 -25.64 17.70 -1.28
N ALA A 58 -25.16 17.83 -2.52
CA ALA A 58 -24.01 18.67 -2.84
C ALA A 58 -24.23 20.13 -2.40
N GLY A 59 -25.42 20.70 -2.66
CA GLY A 59 -25.77 22.05 -2.22
C GLY A 59 -25.75 22.21 -0.70
N LYS A 60 -26.29 21.23 0.05
CA LYS A 60 -26.28 21.23 1.52
C LYS A 60 -24.84 21.17 2.07
N VAL A 61 -23.99 20.32 1.49
CA VAL A 61 -22.58 20.21 1.89
C VAL A 61 -21.83 21.52 1.59
N ALA A 62 -22.01 22.08 0.40
CA ALA A 62 -21.40 23.36 0.03
C ALA A 62 -21.82 24.49 0.99
N ALA A 63 -23.10 24.57 1.34
CA ALA A 63 -23.61 25.55 2.30
C ALA A 63 -23.01 25.35 3.71
N ALA A 64 -22.89 24.11 4.18
CA ALA A 64 -22.29 23.81 5.48
C ALA A 64 -20.80 24.19 5.54
N VAL A 65 -20.07 24.00 4.44
CA VAL A 65 -18.62 24.29 4.36
C VAL A 65 -18.34 25.77 4.06
N ALA A 66 -19.28 26.53 3.52
CA ALA A 66 -19.10 27.93 3.16
C ALA A 66 -18.55 28.79 4.31
N GLY A 67 -18.96 28.51 5.55
CA GLY A 67 -18.49 29.23 6.75
C GLY A 67 -17.09 28.85 7.24
N ILE A 68 -16.48 27.78 6.73
CA ILE A 68 -15.13 27.35 7.18
C ILE A 68 -14.03 28.30 6.69
N ARG A 69 -14.26 28.98 5.56
CA ARG A 69 -13.27 29.88 4.96
C ARG A 69 -12.89 31.04 5.87
N ASP A 70 -13.86 31.58 6.61
CA ASP A 70 -13.66 32.76 7.46
C ASP A 70 -13.07 32.41 8.83
N THR A 71 -13.01 31.12 9.19
CA THR A 71 -12.42 30.63 10.44
C THR A 71 -10.88 30.78 10.46
N PHE A 72 -10.25 30.87 9.29
CA PHE A 72 -8.81 31.01 9.18
C PHE A 72 -8.43 32.46 8.88
N PRO A 73 -7.82 33.19 9.84
CA PRO A 73 -7.35 34.53 9.58
C PRO A 73 -6.30 34.51 8.45
N GLN A 74 -6.59 35.21 7.36
CA GLN A 74 -5.65 35.50 6.27
C GLN A 74 -4.66 36.59 6.73
N SER A 75 -3.92 36.35 7.81
CA SER A 75 -2.81 37.23 8.16
C SER A 75 -1.69 37.03 7.14
N PRO A 76 -1.09 38.11 6.61
CA PRO A 76 0.11 37.96 5.81
C PRO A 76 1.15 37.18 6.61
N PRO A 77 1.91 36.26 5.97
CA PRO A 77 2.93 35.51 6.67
C PRO A 77 3.91 36.50 7.33
N PRO A 78 4.37 36.22 8.56
CA PRO A 78 5.35 37.07 9.21
C PRO A 78 6.58 37.22 8.31
N PRO A 79 7.30 38.36 8.38
CA PRO A 79 8.55 38.55 7.67
C PRO A 79 9.48 37.36 7.92
N ARG A 80 10.05 36.80 6.85
CA ARG A 80 10.99 35.69 7.00
C ARG A 80 12.20 36.20 7.80
N PRO A 81 12.65 35.48 8.82
CA PRO A 81 13.87 35.86 9.53
C PRO A 81 15.05 35.85 8.55
N PRO A 82 16.01 36.78 8.70
CA PRO A 82 17.21 36.79 7.89
C PRO A 82 18.01 35.48 8.10
N ILE A 83 18.22 34.74 7.02
CA ILE A 83 19.07 33.54 7.02
C ILE A 83 20.52 34.01 6.96
N HIS A 84 21.31 33.60 7.95
CA HIS A 84 22.74 33.82 7.99
C HIS A 84 23.43 32.47 7.76
N GLY A 85 24.37 32.42 6.81
CA GLY A 85 25.27 31.27 6.69
C GLY A 85 26.23 31.26 7.86
N VAL A 86 26.25 30.17 8.63
CA VAL A 86 27.24 29.97 9.70
C VAL A 86 28.40 29.16 9.12
N ASP A 87 29.57 29.78 9.05
CA ASP A 87 30.85 29.10 8.82
C ASP A 87 31.19 28.30 10.10
N ASN A 88 31.06 26.98 10.02
CA ASN A 88 31.41 26.04 11.09
C ASN A 88 32.82 25.44 10.93
N HIS A 89 33.72 26.07 10.15
CA HIS A 89 35.04 25.53 9.84
C HIS A 89 36.03 25.66 11.02
N THR A 90 35.74 26.52 12.00
CA THR A 90 36.65 26.81 13.13
C THR A 90 36.35 26.03 14.42
N PHE A 91 35.23 25.29 14.51
CA PHE A 91 34.77 24.70 15.78
C PHE A 91 35.31 23.29 16.09
N LYS A 92 36.15 22.71 15.23
CA LYS A 92 36.65 21.33 15.42
C LYS A 92 38.15 21.25 15.17
N GLU A 93 38.94 21.80 16.09
CA GLU A 93 40.25 21.20 16.35
C GLU A 93 39.99 19.90 17.11
N ASP A 94 40.18 18.76 16.44
CA ASP A 94 40.17 17.46 17.12
C ASP A 94 41.39 17.40 18.05
N PRO A 95 41.22 17.08 19.35
CA PRO A 95 42.37 16.84 20.20
C PRO A 95 43.18 15.65 19.63
N ALA A 96 44.50 15.74 19.72
CA ALA A 96 45.41 14.70 19.22
C ALA A 96 44.94 13.30 19.69
N PRO A 97 44.93 12.30 18.78
CA PRO A 97 44.40 10.98 19.12
C PRO A 97 45.19 10.39 20.29
N ARG A 98 44.46 9.95 21.32
CA ARG A 98 45.06 9.21 22.44
C ARG A 98 45.55 7.86 21.89
N PRO A 99 46.78 7.41 22.23
CA PRO A 99 47.22 6.07 21.89
C PRO A 99 46.23 5.07 22.46
N ASP A 100 45.65 4.23 21.60
CA ASP A 100 44.65 3.27 22.04
C ASP A 100 45.34 2.13 22.82
N PRO A 101 44.73 1.66 23.92
CA PRO A 101 45.17 0.46 24.62
C PRO A 101 44.49 -0.81 24.10
N ALA A 102 43.78 -0.76 22.96
CA ALA A 102 42.96 -1.82 22.35
C ALA A 102 43.65 -2.55 21.17
N GLY A 103 44.71 -1.96 20.62
CA GLY A 103 45.51 -2.48 19.53
C GLY A 103 46.57 -3.48 20.01
N ALA A 104 47.05 -3.34 21.25
CA ALA A 104 48.04 -4.24 21.83
C ALA A 104 47.47 -5.65 22.11
N ASP A 105 46.23 -5.69 22.57
CA ASP A 105 45.37 -6.84 22.85
C ASP A 105 44.85 -7.49 21.55
N TYR A 106 44.55 -6.69 20.52
CA TYR A 106 44.22 -7.22 19.20
C TYR A 106 45.41 -7.95 18.55
N GLU A 107 46.62 -7.38 18.60
CA GLU A 107 47.81 -8.04 18.06
C GLU A 107 48.21 -9.28 18.88
N ARG A 108 48.05 -9.25 20.21
CA ARG A 108 48.27 -10.43 21.05
C ARG A 108 47.33 -11.58 20.71
N LEU A 109 46.04 -11.31 20.51
CA LEU A 109 45.06 -12.31 20.11
C LEU A 109 45.35 -12.92 18.74
N LYS A 110 45.82 -12.10 17.78
CA LYS A 110 46.24 -12.59 16.46
C LYS A 110 47.43 -13.54 16.55
N GLU A 111 48.44 -13.22 17.35
CA GLU A 111 49.60 -14.09 17.55
C GLU A 111 49.21 -15.41 18.20
N GLU A 112 48.33 -15.38 19.20
CA GLU A 112 47.85 -16.56 19.90
C GLU A 112 47.08 -17.51 18.97
N ILE A 113 46.18 -16.98 18.12
CA ILE A 113 45.45 -17.76 17.12
C ILE A 113 46.42 -18.36 16.08
N ARG A 114 47.43 -17.59 15.64
CA ARG A 114 48.44 -18.08 14.69
C ARG A 114 49.25 -19.22 15.30
N ALA A 115 49.66 -19.12 16.56
CA ALA A 115 50.39 -20.16 17.27
C ALA A 115 49.54 -21.43 17.42
N HIS A 116 48.25 -21.29 17.74
CA HIS A 116 47.32 -22.42 17.86
C HIS A 116 47.14 -23.18 16.54
N ASN A 117 47.01 -22.44 15.43
CA ASN A 117 46.80 -23.03 14.10
C ASN A 117 48.08 -23.55 13.45
N SER A 118 49.26 -23.12 13.91
CA SER A 118 50.56 -23.56 13.40
C SER A 118 51.07 -24.82 14.11
N SER A 119 50.37 -25.32 15.14
CA SER A 119 50.75 -26.57 15.78
C SER A 119 50.37 -27.75 14.89
N PRO A 120 51.32 -28.60 14.48
CA PRO A 120 51.01 -29.82 13.76
C PRO A 120 50.11 -30.72 14.63
N PRO A 121 49.12 -31.42 14.04
CA PRO A 121 48.24 -32.29 14.80
C PRO A 121 49.07 -33.34 15.58
N PRO A 122 48.63 -33.72 16.79
CA PRO A 122 49.39 -34.65 17.62
C PRO A 122 49.65 -35.95 16.83
N PRO A 123 50.86 -36.53 16.90
CA PRO A 123 51.14 -37.79 16.23
C PRO A 123 50.18 -38.86 16.75
N ASN A 124 49.39 -39.47 15.87
CA ASN A 124 48.51 -40.58 16.20
C ASN A 124 49.36 -41.77 16.69
N ASN A 125 49.46 -41.95 18.00
CA ASN A 125 50.03 -43.14 18.60
C ASN A 125 49.08 -44.33 18.35
N ALA A 126 49.43 -45.05 17.28
CA ALA A 126 49.27 -46.47 16.98
C ALA A 126 48.15 -47.25 17.70
N GLY A 127 47.31 -47.88 16.89
CA GLY A 127 47.02 -49.31 17.02
C GLY A 127 46.51 -49.78 18.38
N ASP A 128 45.22 -49.63 18.63
CA ASP A 128 44.48 -50.67 19.31
C ASP A 128 42.98 -50.54 19.03
N LEU A 129 42.31 -51.68 18.96
CA LEU A 129 40.87 -51.88 18.66
C LEU A 129 40.50 -52.03 17.17
N ARG A 130 41.23 -52.96 16.57
CA ARG A 130 40.68 -54.08 15.78
C ARG A 130 39.24 -54.49 16.18
N MET A 131 38.45 -54.82 15.16
CA MET A 131 37.26 -55.70 15.19
C MET A 131 35.97 -55.13 15.82
N ARG A 132 34.90 -55.01 15.02
CA ARG A 132 33.85 -56.06 14.95
C ARG A 132 32.71 -55.69 13.97
N TYR A 133 32.59 -56.53 12.94
CA TYR A 133 31.39 -57.07 12.23
C TYR A 133 30.27 -56.11 11.77
N HIS A 134 30.04 -55.99 10.46
CA HIS A 134 29.11 -56.82 9.66
C HIS A 134 27.66 -56.81 10.18
N ARG A 135 26.77 -56.08 9.50
CA ARG A 135 25.82 -56.62 8.50
C ARG A 135 25.07 -55.46 7.84
#